data_AF-A0A380X778-F1
#
_entry.id   AF-A0A380X778-F1
#
_cell.length_a   1.000
_cell.length_b   1.000
_cell.length_c   1.000
_cell.angle_alpha   90.00
_cell.angle_beta   90.00
_cell.angle_gamma   90.00
#
_symmetry.space_group_name_H-M   'P 1'
#
loop_
_entity.id
_entity.type
_entity.pdbx_description
1 polymer ?
#
loop_
_entity_poly.entity_id
_entity_poly.type
_entity_poly.pdbx_seq_one_letter_code
_entity_poly.pdbx_strand_id
1 'polypeptide(L)' 'MKVTLRNGNYAEIVYESPFGKLLVVEQTDSELPAVHWHNADGSYHKDEDNQVISNELDIIWEGQNEVTV' A
#
# COMPACT_ATOMS: atom_id res chain seq x y z
N MET A 1 -5.37 -10.52 -2.82
CA MET A 1 -4.61 -10.75 -1.55
C MET A 1 -4.97 -9.63 -0.59
N LYS A 2 -5.41 -9.95 0.64
CA LYS A 2 -5.85 -8.94 1.61
C LYS A 2 -4.66 -8.41 2.42
N VAL A 3 -4.59 -7.10 2.57
CA VAL A 3 -3.53 -6.39 3.30
C VAL A 3 -4.12 -5.34 4.23
N THR A 4 -3.33 -4.90 5.20
CA THR A 4 -3.68 -3.80 6.10
C THR A 4 -2.89 -2.58 5.68
N LEU A 5 -3.55 -1.43 5.54
CA LEU A 5 -2.89 -0.15 5.26
C LEU A 5 -2.49 0.53 6.57
N ARG A 6 -1.56 1.49 6.49
CA ARG A 6 -1.04 2.23 7.65
C ARG A 6 -2.09 3.03 8.42
N ASN A 7 -3.18 3.41 7.78
CA ASN A 7 -4.33 4.03 8.44
C ASN A 7 -5.22 3.02 9.22
N GLY A 8 -4.89 1.73 9.19
CA GLY A 8 -5.65 0.65 9.83
C GLY A 8 -6.76 0.06 8.97
N ASN A 9 -7.01 0.61 7.77
CA ASN A 9 -8.02 0.08 6.88
C ASN A 9 -7.53 -1.18 6.15
N TYR A 10 -8.48 -2.03 5.79
CA TYR A 10 -8.19 -3.19 4.96
C TYR A 10 -8.22 -2.82 3.48
N ALA A 11 -7.32 -3.42 2.73
CA ALA A 11 -7.32 -3.29 1.29
C ALA A 11 -7.06 -4.63 0.60
N GLU A 12 -7.41 -4.71 -0.68
CA GLU A 12 -7.15 -5.86 -1.53
C GLU A 12 -6.21 -5.47 -2.67
N ILE A 13 -5.15 -6.26 -2.85
CA ILE A 13 -4.33 -6.22 -4.06
C ILE A 13 -5.10 -6.93 -5.16
N VAL A 14 -5.51 -6.17 -6.17
CA VAL A 14 -6.32 -6.64 -7.31
C VAL A 14 -5.51 -6.81 -8.58
N TYR A 15 -4.31 -6.23 -8.66
CA TYR A 15 -3.40 -6.37 -9.80
C TYR A 15 -1.94 -6.17 -9.39
N GLU A 16 -1.07 -7.00 -9.95
CA GLU A 16 0.39 -6.85 -9.89
C GLU A 16 0.90 -6.63 -11.31
N SER A 17 1.60 -5.52 -11.51
CA SER A 17 2.13 -5.12 -12.80
C SER A 17 3.46 -5.82 -13.11
N PRO A 18 3.81 -6.02 -14.39
CA PRO A 18 5.09 -6.61 -14.78
C PRO A 18 6.30 -5.71 -14.46
N PHE A 19 6.06 -4.46 -14.02
CA PHE A 19 7.08 -3.48 -13.62
C PHE A 19 7.11 -3.29 -12.10
N GLY A 20 6.58 -4.26 -11.33
CA GLY A 20 6.73 -4.31 -9.88
C GLY A 20 5.85 -3.32 -9.12
N LYS A 21 4.63 -3.06 -9.61
CA LYS A 21 3.65 -2.19 -8.94
C LYS A 21 2.39 -2.96 -8.58
N LEU A 22 1.79 -2.62 -7.44
CA LEU A 22 0.54 -3.20 -6.96
C LEU A 22 -0.58 -2.18 -7.08
N LEU A 23 -1.72 -2.59 -7.62
CA LEU A 23 -2.97 -1.85 -7.56
C LEU A 23 -3.77 -2.37 -6.36
N VAL A 24 -4.10 -1.45 -5.46
CA VAL A 24 -4.72 -1.76 -4.18
C VAL A 24 -6.06 -1.03 -4.07
N VAL A 25 -7.09 -1.76 -3.67
CA VAL A 25 -8.45 -1.23 -3.46
C VAL A 25 -8.74 -1.23 -1.97
N GLU A 26 -8.81 -0.05 -1.38
CA GLU A 26 -9.10 0.18 0.03
C GLU A 26 -10.61 0.13 0.29
N GLN A 27 -11.00 -0.67 1.28
CA GLN A 27 -12.36 -0.73 1.77
C GLN A 27 -12.58 0.45 2.72
N THR A 28 -13.48 1.35 2.35
CA THR A 28 -13.85 2.53 3.14
C THR A 28 -15.37 2.57 3.30
N ASP A 29 -15.88 3.42 4.19
CA ASP A 29 -17.34 3.65 4.35
C ASP A 29 -17.94 4.51 3.21
N SER A 30 -17.14 4.86 2.20
CA SER A 30 -17.57 5.62 1.01
C SER A 30 -18.32 4.72 0.01
N GLU A 31 -19.21 5.32 -0.78
CA GLU A 31 -19.89 4.64 -1.89
C GLU A 31 -18.90 4.09 -2.92
N LEU A 32 -17.80 4.81 -3.16
CA LEU A 32 -16.73 4.38 -4.05
C LEU A 32 -15.47 4.05 -3.26
N PRO A 33 -14.84 2.88 -3.50
CA PRO A 33 -13.60 2.52 -2.83
C PRO A 33 -12.45 3.43 -3.27
N ALA A 34 -11.49 3.65 -2.38
CA ALA A 34 -10.25 4.34 -2.72
C ALA A 34 -9.27 3.37 -3.41
N VAL A 35 -8.53 3.88 -4.40
CA VAL A 35 -7.64 3.08 -5.23
C VAL A 35 -6.24 3.68 -5.19
N HIS A 36 -5.25 2.84 -4.90
CA HIS A 36 -3.87 3.23 -4.61
C HIS A 36 -2.87 2.41 -5.41
N TRP A 37 -1.74 3.01 -5.80
CA TRP A 37 -0.62 2.32 -6.45
C TRP A 37 0.58 2.23 -5.53
N HIS A 38 1.07 1.00 -5.31
CA HIS A 38 2.24 0.72 -4.47
C HIS A 38 3.38 0.11 -5.27
N ASN A 39 4.58 0.16 -4.72
CA ASN A 39 5.67 -0.73 -5.10
C ASN A 39 5.36 -2.17 -4.67
N ALA A 40 6.03 -3.14 -5.29
CA ALA A 40 5.89 -4.56 -4.93
C ALA A 40 6.25 -4.87 -3.47
N ASP A 41 7.11 -4.05 -2.85
CA ASP A 41 7.44 -4.15 -1.42
C ASP A 41 6.37 -3.52 -0.50
N GLY A 42 5.29 -2.97 -1.06
CA GLY A 42 4.18 -2.35 -0.33
C GLY A 42 4.38 -0.87 0.01
N SER A 43 5.56 -0.31 -0.25
CA SER A 43 5.84 1.12 -0.07
C SER A 43 5.24 1.96 -1.19
N TYR A 44 5.14 3.26 -0.97
CA TYR A 44 4.63 4.17 -1.98
C TYR A 44 5.67 4.71 -2.97
N HIS A 45 5.15 5.39 -3.99
CA HIS A 45 5.99 6.14 -4.92
C HIS A 45 6.59 7.33 -4.19
N LYS A 46 7.88 7.53 -4.44
CA LYS A 46 8.57 8.75 -4.04
C LYS A 46 8.73 9.63 -5.26
N ASP A 47 8.75 10.93 -5.05
CA ASP A 47 9.10 11.87 -6.11
C ASP A 47 10.59 11.75 -6.51
N GLU A 48 11.01 12.56 -7.47
CA GLU A 48 12.40 12.58 -7.97
C GLU A 48 13.40 12.96 -6.87
N ASP A 49 12.96 13.65 -5.83
CA ASP A 49 13.75 14.04 -4.66
C ASP A 49 13.70 12.99 -3.53
N ASN A 50 13.13 11.82 -3.80
CA ASN A 50 12.96 10.71 -2.86
C ASN A 50 12.11 11.08 -1.63
N GLN A 51 11.23 12.08 -1.76
CA GLN A 51 10.25 12.44 -0.74
C GLN A 51 9.00 11.57 -0.88
N VAL A 52 8.44 11.17 0.28
CA VAL A 52 7.15 10.49 0.33
C VAL A 52 6.07 11.51 -0.03
N ILE A 53 5.26 11.19 -1.02
CA ILE A 53 4.11 12.02 -1.38
C ILE A 53 3.10 11.91 -0.23
N SER A 54 2.83 13.02 0.45
CA SER A 54 2.24 13.06 1.81
C SER A 54 0.80 12.54 1.96
N ASN A 55 0.14 12.14 0.87
CA ASN A 55 -1.25 11.65 0.86
C ASN A 55 -1.34 10.12 0.66
N GLU A 56 -0.25 9.40 0.88
CA GLU A 56 -0.09 8.03 0.42
C GLU A 56 0.14 7.06 1.62
N LEU A 57 -0.66 5.98 1.68
CA LEU A 57 -0.80 5.02 2.81
C LEU A 57 -0.02 3.71 2.64
N ASP A 58 1.09 3.45 3.32
CA ASP A 58 1.85 2.19 3.16
C ASP A 58 1.04 0.89 3.44
N ILE A 59 1.39 -0.21 2.73
CA ILE A 59 0.95 -1.57 3.09
C ILE A 59 1.77 -2.09 4.28
N ILE A 60 1.09 -2.60 5.29
CA ILE A 60 1.67 -3.35 6.40
C ILE A 60 1.55 -4.85 6.09
N TRP A 61 2.69 -5.49 5.85
CA TRP A 61 2.76 -6.95 5.73
C TRP A 61 2.74 -7.58 7.13
N GLU A 62 1.65 -8.28 7.47
CA GLU A 62 1.60 -9.08 8.70
C GLU A 62 2.64 -10.20 8.61
N GLY A 63 3.79 -10.03 9.27
CA GLY A 63 4.90 -10.99 9.26
C GLY A 63 6.32 -10.40 9.20
N GLN A 64 6.51 -9.08 9.06
CA GLN A 64 7.83 -8.44 9.06
C GLN A 64 8.21 -7.70 10.36
N ASN A 65 7.64 -8.12 11.51
CA ASN A 65 8.24 -7.79 12.80
C ASN A 65 9.18 -8.92 13.22
N GLU A 66 10.38 -8.99 12.65
CA GLU A 66 11.52 -9.62 13.31
C GLU A 66 12.54 -8.54 13.71
N VAL A 67 12.39 -8.11 14.96
CA VAL A 67 13.41 -7.78 15.98
C VAL A 67 14.81 -7.41 15.47
N THR A 68 15.25 -6.17 15.78
CA THR A 68 16.67 -5.90 16.05
C THR A 68 16.81 -5.57 17.53
N VAL A 69 17.46 -6.47 18.27
CA VAL A 69 17.98 -6.26 19.65
C VAL A 69 19.20 -5.35 19.59
#